data_AF-A0A1F8F4V7-F1
#
_entry.id   AF-A0A1F8F4V7-F1
#
_cell.length_a   1.000
_cell.length_b   1.000
_cell.length_c   1.000
_cell.angle_alpha   90.00
_cell.angle_beta   90.00
_cell.angle_gamma   90.00
#
_symmetry.space_group_name_H-M   'P 1'
#
loop_
_entity.id
_entity.type
_entity.pdbx_description
1 polymer ?
#
loop_
_entity_poly.entity_id
_entity_poly.type
_entity_poly.pdbx_seq_one_letter_code
_entity_poly.pdbx_strand_id
1 'polypeptide(L)'
;MNDFMSIIEGLDFSKLYQGLNLSPTSLFFGLILVFMIIYGLSLGRTKALISLLGIYVALAFDAAFPYLEQLHSLLPIQIEIYTTRIMVFMLVYFLVFAILNNSFARGRLTLKESSIVSVSVISLSQIGLLIAVITNITPDDIIEKMPQYLYAYFSTKEALFYWIVFPIVILIFLKKGKRKNSTD
;
A
#
# COMPACT_ATOMS: atom_id res chain seq x y z
N MET A 1 -10.51 -27.42 -7.40
CA MET A 1 -11.36 -26.41 -8.08
C MET A 1 -12.52 -25.91 -7.21
N ASN A 2 -12.85 -26.57 -6.08
CA ASN A 2 -13.90 -26.13 -5.15
C ASN A 2 -13.40 -25.19 -4.02
N ASP A 3 -12.09 -25.00 -3.90
CA ASP A 3 -11.44 -24.20 -2.86
C ASP A 3 -11.21 -22.72 -3.27
N PHE A 4 -11.39 -22.43 -4.56
CA PHE A 4 -11.19 -21.09 -5.12
C PHE A 4 -12.48 -20.24 -5.04
N MET A 5 -13.65 -20.88 -5.12
CA MET A 5 -14.95 -20.22 -4.97
C MET A 5 -15.24 -19.80 -3.52
N SER A 6 -14.76 -20.56 -2.52
CA SER A 6 -14.94 -20.23 -1.10
C SER A 6 -14.15 -18.99 -0.66
N ILE A 7 -13.00 -18.70 -1.29
CA ILE A 7 -12.19 -17.51 -1.01
C ILE A 7 -12.84 -16.24 -1.61
N ILE A 8 -13.51 -16.36 -2.76
CA ILE A 8 -14.23 -15.24 -3.39
C ILE A 8 -15.61 -15.02 -2.75
N GLU A 9 -16.31 -16.09 -2.32
CA GLU A 9 -17.56 -16.01 -1.56
C GLU A 9 -17.36 -15.53 -0.11
N GLY A 10 -16.14 -15.64 0.44
CA GLY A 10 -15.79 -15.13 1.77
C GLY A 10 -15.57 -13.62 1.86
N LEU A 11 -15.63 -12.90 0.73
CA LEU A 11 -15.53 -11.44 0.64
C LEU A 11 -16.86 -10.80 1.06
N ASP A 12 -17.22 -11.01 2.32
CA ASP A 12 -18.46 -10.53 2.91
C ASP A 12 -18.33 -9.05 3.25
N PHE A 13 -18.53 -8.19 2.25
CA PHE A 13 -18.53 -6.73 2.41
C PHE A 13 -19.53 -6.26 3.48
N SER A 14 -20.54 -7.07 3.82
CA SER A 14 -21.48 -6.76 4.90
C SER A 14 -20.80 -6.65 6.28
N LYS A 15 -19.70 -7.39 6.51
CA LYS A 15 -18.88 -7.31 7.73
C LYS A 15 -18.04 -6.04 7.79
N LEU A 16 -17.66 -5.47 6.63
CA LEU A 16 -17.02 -4.15 6.56
C LEU A 16 -18.01 -3.04 6.94
N TYR A 17 -19.28 -3.16 6.58
CA TYR A 17 -20.32 -2.19 6.95
C TYR A 17 -20.79 -2.33 8.40
N GLN A 18 -20.90 -3.55 8.93
CA GLN A 18 -21.33 -3.77 10.31
C GLN A 18 -20.27 -3.37 11.36
N GLY A 19 -18.99 -3.32 10.98
CA GLY A 19 -17.90 -2.82 11.83
C GLY A 19 -17.76 -1.30 11.88
N LEU A 20 -18.48 -0.56 11.04
CA LEU A 20 -18.53 0.91 11.06
C LEU A 20 -19.45 1.39 12.19
N ASN A 21 -19.02 1.18 13.43
CA ASN A 21 -19.51 1.99 14.53
C ASN A 21 -19.17 3.45 14.17
N LEU A 22 -20.15 4.35 14.09
CA LEU A 22 -19.94 5.79 13.88
C LEU A 22 -19.36 6.45 15.14
N SER A 23 -18.30 5.86 15.70
CA SER A 23 -17.50 6.49 16.73
C SER A 23 -16.76 7.68 16.11
N PRO A 24 -16.51 8.77 16.85
CA PRO A 24 -15.68 9.87 16.37
C PRO A 24 -14.35 9.40 15.78
N THR A 25 -13.75 8.35 16.37
CA THR A 25 -12.50 7.74 15.90
C THR A 25 -12.60 7.08 14.53
N SER A 26 -13.70 6.41 14.19
CA SER A 26 -13.89 5.77 12.87
C SER A 26 -14.12 6.81 11.77
N LEU A 27 -14.79 7.92 12.10
CA LEU A 27 -14.95 9.08 11.22
C LEU A 27 -13.59 9.75 10.94
N PHE A 28 -12.73 9.91 11.96
CA PHE A 28 -11.37 10.42 11.77
C PHE A 28 -10.54 9.51 10.87
N PHE A 29 -10.55 8.20 11.09
CA PHE A 29 -9.86 7.23 10.22
C PHE A 29 -10.40 7.24 8.79
N GLY A 30 -11.73 7.26 8.62
CA GLY A 30 -12.38 7.35 7.31
C GLY A 30 -12.02 8.64 6.58
N LEU A 31 -11.94 9.76 7.30
CA LEU A 31 -11.55 11.05 6.73
C LEU A 31 -10.07 11.05 6.32
N ILE A 32 -9.17 10.49 7.14
CA ILE A 32 -7.76 10.29 6.80
C ILE A 32 -7.63 9.43 5.54
N LEU A 33 -8.36 8.32 5.45
CA LEU A 33 -8.39 7.46 4.27
C LEU A 33 -8.84 8.24 3.02
N VAL A 34 -9.91 9.03 3.13
CA VAL A 34 -10.40 9.88 2.04
C VAL A 34 -9.36 10.93 1.64
N PHE A 35 -8.73 11.63 2.59
CA PHE A 35 -7.65 12.57 2.30
C PHE A 35 -6.46 11.91 1.63
N MET A 36 -6.09 10.70 2.05
CA MET A 36 -4.99 9.93 1.49
C MET A 36 -5.31 9.47 0.06
N ILE A 37 -6.57 9.10 -0.22
CA ILE A 37 -7.06 8.80 -1.57
C ILE A 37 -7.06 10.07 -2.43
N ILE A 38 -7.54 11.21 -1.94
CA ILE A 38 -7.53 12.49 -2.66
C ILE A 38 -6.10 12.95 -2.93
N TYR A 39 -5.19 12.76 -1.98
CA TYR A 39 -3.77 13.06 -2.13
C TYR A 39 -3.11 12.16 -3.20
N GLY A 40 -3.43 10.86 -3.18
CA GLY A 40 -3.05 9.92 -4.24
C GLY A 40 -3.61 10.32 -5.61
N LEU A 41 -4.85 10.83 -5.66
CA LEU A 41 -5.48 11.34 -6.87
C LEU A 41 -4.80 12.60 -7.41
N SER A 42 -4.37 13.49 -6.50
CA SER A 42 -3.63 14.72 -6.82
C SER A 42 -2.23 14.43 -7.40
N LEU A 43 -1.63 13.30 -7.04
CA LEU A 43 -0.31 12.89 -7.52
C LEU A 43 -0.30 12.52 -9.02
N GLY A 44 -1.44 12.21 -9.63
CA GLY A 44 -1.50 11.83 -11.05
C GLY A 44 -0.87 10.46 -11.33
N ARG A 45 -1.19 9.87 -12.48
CA ARG A 45 -0.86 8.46 -12.79
C ARG A 45 0.63 8.14 -12.68
N THR A 46 1.50 9.01 -13.21
CA THR A 46 2.94 8.76 -13.24
C THR A 46 3.51 8.72 -11.83
N LYS A 47 3.13 9.65 -10.95
CA LYS A 47 3.63 9.67 -9.57
C LYS A 47 3.05 8.52 -8.74
N ALA A 48 1.79 8.14 -8.95
CA ALA A 48 1.20 6.96 -8.30
C ALA A 48 1.95 5.67 -8.66
N LEU A 49 2.32 5.49 -9.93
CA LEU A 49 3.15 4.34 -10.36
C LEU A 49 4.56 4.37 -9.79
N ILE A 50 5.19 5.55 -9.76
CA ILE A 50 6.51 5.73 -9.17
C ILE A 50 6.49 5.44 -7.67
N SER A 51 5.45 5.89 -6.99
CA SER A 51 5.23 5.67 -5.57
C SER A 51 5.03 4.19 -5.26
N LEU A 52 4.19 3.51 -6.03
CA LEU A 52 4.03 2.06 -5.94
C LEU A 52 5.36 1.33 -6.16
N LEU A 53 6.13 1.68 -7.20
CA LEU A 53 7.44 1.11 -7.46
C LEU A 53 8.42 1.37 -6.30
N GLY A 54 8.36 2.55 -5.69
CA GLY A 54 9.15 2.90 -4.51
C GLY A 54 8.88 1.97 -3.32
N ILE A 55 7.62 1.57 -3.12
CA ILE A 55 7.27 0.61 -2.06
C ILE A 55 7.88 -0.76 -2.34
N TYR A 56 7.83 -1.25 -3.57
CA TYR A 56 8.45 -2.54 -3.92
C TYR A 56 9.97 -2.53 -3.72
N VAL A 57 10.64 -1.43 -4.09
CA VAL A 57 12.08 -1.29 -3.85
C VAL A 57 12.38 -1.21 -2.36
N ALA A 58 11.58 -0.49 -1.57
CA ALA A 58 11.73 -0.44 -0.12
C ALA A 58 11.49 -1.81 0.53
N LEU A 59 10.54 -2.60 0.03
CA LEU A 59 10.31 -3.98 0.47
C LEU A 59 11.50 -4.89 0.17
N ALA A 60 12.05 -4.79 -1.05
CA ALA A 60 13.24 -5.54 -1.43
C ALA A 60 14.45 -5.12 -0.58
N PHE A 61 14.58 -3.83 -0.26
CA PHE A 61 15.59 -3.32 0.63
C PHE A 61 15.43 -3.88 2.04
N ASP A 62 14.24 -3.78 2.64
CA ASP A 62 13.96 -4.28 4.00
C ASP A 62 14.23 -5.78 4.12
N ALA A 63 13.86 -6.58 3.10
CA ALA A 63 14.16 -8.01 3.07
C ALA A 63 15.67 -8.33 2.94
N ALA A 64 16.45 -7.43 2.34
CA ALA A 64 17.87 -7.63 2.08
C ALA A 64 18.79 -6.91 3.08
N PHE A 65 18.27 -6.08 3.98
CA PHE A 65 19.05 -5.21 4.85
C PHE A 65 19.50 -5.94 6.13
N PRO A 66 20.80 -6.30 6.27
CA PRO A 66 21.25 -7.09 7.42
C PRO A 66 21.66 -6.20 8.61
N TYR A 67 21.69 -4.87 8.44
CA TYR A 67 22.28 -3.94 9.42
C TYR A 67 21.26 -3.27 10.35
N LEU A 68 20.06 -3.84 10.48
CA LEU A 68 18.98 -3.27 11.29
C LEU A 68 19.37 -3.14 12.76
N GLU A 69 19.92 -4.21 13.33
CA GLU A 69 20.32 -4.29 14.75
C GLU A 69 21.47 -3.30 15.06
N GLN A 70 22.45 -3.22 14.17
CA GLN A 70 23.55 -2.26 14.31
C GLN A 70 23.03 -0.83 14.24
N LEU A 71 22.13 -0.54 13.30
CA LEU A 71 21.53 0.79 13.18
C LEU A 71 20.69 1.15 14.40
N HIS A 72 19.93 0.20 14.96
CA HIS A 72 19.17 0.39 16.20
C HIS A 72 20.08 0.72 17.38
N SER A 73 21.19 0.00 17.54
CA SER A 73 22.14 0.22 18.63
C SER A 73 22.85 1.58 18.59
N LEU A 74 22.90 2.21 17.42
CA LEU A 74 23.48 3.55 17.22
C LEU A 74 22.50 4.68 17.56
N LEU A 75 21.19 4.39 17.67
CA LEU A 75 20.20 5.40 18.02
C LEU A 75 20.24 5.65 19.53
N PRO A 76 20.46 6.91 19.98
CA PRO A 76 20.53 7.25 21.40
C PRO A 76 19.15 7.22 22.09
N ILE A 77 18.11 6.72 21.42
CA ILE A 77 16.71 6.79 21.82
C ILE A 77 16.24 5.37 22.15
N GLN A 78 15.59 5.20 23.31
CA GLN A 78 14.94 3.95 23.70
C GLN A 78 13.66 3.74 22.88
N ILE A 79 13.81 3.43 21.60
CA ILE A 79 12.72 3.02 20.73
C ILE A 79 12.79 1.51 20.47
N GLU A 80 11.65 0.91 20.27
CA GLU A 80 11.56 -0.51 19.94
C GLU A 80 12.14 -0.80 18.55
N ILE A 81 12.68 -2.01 18.36
CA ILE A 81 13.32 -2.42 17.11
C ILE A 81 12.37 -2.35 15.90
N TYR A 82 11.10 -2.74 16.09
CA TYR A 82 10.08 -2.63 15.04
C TYR A 82 9.84 -1.17 14.61
N THR A 83 9.93 -0.23 15.55
CA THR A 83 9.76 1.20 15.25
C THR A 83 10.92 1.69 14.38
N THR A 84 12.14 1.26 14.69
CA THR A 84 13.32 1.56 13.87
C THR A 84 13.19 0.98 12.48
N ARG A 85 12.72 -0.27 12.35
CA ARG A 85 12.47 -0.91 11.05
C ARG A 85 11.44 -0.16 10.22
N ILE A 86 10.32 0.26 10.81
CA ILE A 86 9.32 1.09 10.13
C ILE A 86 9.91 2.42 9.67
N MET A 87 10.71 3.09 10.52
CA MET A 87 11.37 4.35 10.13
C MET A 87 12.34 4.16 8.96
N VAL A 88 13.16 3.11 8.99
CA VAL A 88 14.11 2.79 7.91
C VAL A 88 13.36 2.49 6.62
N PHE A 89 12.33 1.64 6.69
CA PHE A 89 11.47 1.32 5.55
C PHE A 89 10.87 2.59 4.94
N MET A 90 10.28 3.47 5.75
CA MET A 90 9.67 4.72 5.30
C MET A 90 10.72 5.67 4.69
N LEU A 91 11.90 5.78 5.32
CA LEU A 91 13.01 6.61 4.82
C LEU A 91 13.48 6.13 3.44
N VAL A 92 13.68 4.83 3.28
CA VAL A 92 14.07 4.23 1.99
C VAL A 92 12.99 4.43 0.95
N TYR A 93 11.72 4.19 1.30
CA TYR A 93 10.58 4.46 0.42
C TYR A 93 10.57 5.91 -0.07
N PHE A 94 10.71 6.90 0.83
CA PHE A 94 10.73 8.31 0.45
C PHE A 94 11.95 8.68 -0.40
N LEU A 95 13.13 8.15 -0.08
CA LEU A 95 14.34 8.35 -0.88
C LEU A 95 14.16 7.82 -2.30
N VAL A 96 13.71 6.57 -2.44
CA VAL A 96 13.46 5.97 -3.76
C VAL A 96 12.39 6.75 -4.50
N PHE A 97 11.29 7.12 -3.84
CA PHE A 97 10.25 7.94 -4.44
C PHE A 97 10.80 9.27 -4.95
N ALA A 98 11.62 9.98 -4.17
CA ALA A 98 12.21 11.25 -4.56
C ALA A 98 13.16 11.10 -5.75
N ILE A 99 14.03 10.09 -5.74
CA ILE A 99 14.97 9.77 -6.83
C ILE A 99 14.20 9.47 -8.12
N LEU A 100 13.23 8.56 -8.05
CA LEU A 100 12.44 8.16 -9.21
C LEU A 100 11.57 9.31 -9.70
N ASN A 101 10.92 10.07 -8.81
CA ASN A 101 10.09 11.21 -9.18
C ASN A 101 10.91 12.27 -9.91
N ASN A 102 12.13 12.58 -9.47
CA ASN A 102 13.00 13.54 -10.16
C ASN A 102 13.48 13.00 -11.52
N SER A 103 13.80 11.70 -11.60
CA SER A 103 14.24 11.06 -12.85
C SER A 103 13.12 11.04 -13.90
N PHE A 104 11.92 10.60 -13.53
CA PHE A 104 10.77 10.48 -14.42
C PHE A 104 10.06 11.82 -14.68
N ALA A 105 10.27 12.86 -13.85
CA ALA A 105 9.77 14.20 -14.15
C ALA A 105 10.52 14.87 -15.31
N ARG A 106 11.79 14.49 -15.56
CA ARG A 106 12.61 15.06 -16.65
C ARG A 106 12.30 14.44 -18.00
N GLY A 107 11.97 13.16 -18.04
CA GLY A 107 11.47 12.50 -19.24
C GLY A 107 9.97 12.73 -19.35
N ARG A 108 9.49 13.52 -20.33
CA ARG A 108 8.06 13.67 -20.64
C ARG A 108 7.45 12.31 -21.02
N LEU A 109 7.13 11.47 -20.04
CA LEU A 109 6.15 10.41 -20.17
C LEU A 109 4.78 11.08 -20.13
N THR A 110 4.45 11.80 -21.20
CA THR A 110 3.07 12.17 -21.51
C THR A 110 2.31 10.88 -21.81
N LEU A 111 1.98 10.13 -20.76
CA LEU A 111 0.88 9.17 -20.76
C LEU A 111 -0.40 10.00 -20.88
N LYS A 112 -0.65 10.51 -22.10
CA LYS A 112 -1.87 11.22 -22.47
C LYS A 112 -3.07 10.37 -22.05
N GLU A 113 -4.00 11.06 -21.40
CA GLU A 113 -5.25 10.56 -20.81
C GLU A 113 -5.07 9.72 -19.54
N SER A 114 -4.99 10.46 -18.44
CA SER A 114 -5.14 9.95 -17.07
C SER A 114 -6.60 9.55 -16.86
N SER A 115 -6.88 8.24 -16.91
CA SER A 115 -8.15 7.75 -16.37
C SER A 115 -8.09 7.93 -14.86
N ILE A 116 -8.94 8.82 -14.33
CA ILE A 116 -9.11 9.07 -12.89
C ILE A 116 -9.27 7.75 -12.14
N VAL A 117 -10.05 6.82 -12.71
CA VAL A 117 -10.26 5.47 -12.17
C VAL A 117 -8.94 4.72 -12.00
N SER A 118 -8.02 4.77 -12.97
CA SER A 118 -6.73 4.09 -12.86
C SER A 118 -5.87 4.65 -11.72
N VAL A 119 -5.91 5.98 -11.52
CA VAL A 119 -5.14 6.64 -10.46
C VAL A 119 -5.74 6.30 -9.09
N SER A 120 -7.07 6.30 -8.97
CA SER A 120 -7.77 5.92 -7.73
C SER A 120 -7.43 4.49 -7.31
N VAL A 121 -7.53 3.53 -8.23
CA VAL A 121 -7.29 2.11 -7.91
C VAL A 121 -5.83 1.87 -7.53
N ILE A 122 -4.88 2.47 -8.24
CA ILE A 122 -3.45 2.37 -7.89
C ILE A 122 -3.18 2.99 -6.52
N SER A 123 -3.75 4.17 -6.24
CA SER A 123 -3.56 4.86 -4.96
C SER A 123 -4.16 4.07 -3.79
N LEU A 124 -5.36 3.49 -3.97
CA LEU A 124 -5.97 2.65 -2.95
C LEU A 124 -5.13 1.39 -2.69
N SER A 125 -4.67 0.76 -3.77
CA SER A 125 -3.78 -0.40 -3.68
C SER A 125 -2.48 -0.08 -2.96
N GLN A 126 -1.92 1.12 -3.19
CA GLN A 126 -0.72 1.61 -2.55
C GLN A 126 -0.90 1.79 -1.04
N ILE A 127 -2.00 2.42 -0.64
CA ILE A 127 -2.33 2.63 0.77
C ILE A 127 -2.51 1.27 1.47
N GLY A 128 -3.26 0.36 0.87
CA GLY A 128 -3.49 -0.96 1.45
C GLY A 128 -2.19 -1.77 1.59
N LEU A 129 -1.30 -1.70 0.60
CA LEU A 129 0.02 -2.30 0.70
C LEU A 129 0.87 -1.68 1.82
N LEU A 130 0.90 -0.35 1.95
CA LEU A 130 1.63 0.30 3.05
C LEU A 130 1.12 -0.14 4.41
N ILE A 131 -0.21 -0.18 4.59
CA ILE A 131 -0.82 -0.64 5.84
C ILE A 131 -0.40 -2.09 6.11
N ALA A 132 -0.54 -2.99 5.14
CA ALA A 132 -0.21 -4.40 5.30
C ALA A 132 1.27 -4.64 5.67
N VAL A 133 2.18 -3.85 5.08
CA VAL A 133 3.61 -3.91 5.39
C VAL A 133 3.89 -3.43 6.81
N ILE A 134 3.35 -2.26 7.18
CA ILE A 134 3.55 -1.70 8.52
C ILE A 134 3.00 -2.64 9.60
N THR A 135 1.81 -3.20 9.39
CA THR A 135 1.20 -4.15 10.34
C THR A 135 1.99 -5.45 10.43
N ASN A 136 2.60 -5.93 9.34
CA ASN A 136 3.45 -7.14 9.39
C ASN A 136 4.84 -6.90 10.00
N ILE A 137 5.31 -5.65 10.04
CA ILE A 137 6.55 -5.29 10.75
C ILE A 137 6.28 -5.12 12.26
N THR A 138 5.07 -4.68 12.61
CA THR A 138 4.65 -4.43 13.99
C THR A 138 4.41 -5.75 14.72
N PRO A 139 4.86 -5.89 15.99
CA PRO A 139 4.67 -7.12 16.74
C PRO A 139 3.20 -7.36 17.12
N ASP A 140 2.86 -8.64 17.30
CA ASP A 140 1.48 -9.12 17.45
C ASP A 140 0.77 -8.52 18.69
N ASP A 141 1.51 -8.20 19.77
CA ASP A 141 0.96 -7.63 21.00
C ASP A 141 0.33 -6.23 20.82
N ILE A 142 0.82 -5.48 19.83
CA ILE A 142 0.28 -4.17 19.45
C ILE A 142 -0.88 -4.36 18.46
N ILE A 143 -0.71 -5.30 17.54
CA ILE A 143 -1.64 -5.56 16.44
C ILE A 143 -2.90 -6.28 16.91
N GLU A 144 -2.85 -7.08 17.97
CA GLU A 144 -4.02 -7.69 18.62
C GLU A 144 -4.99 -6.66 19.22
N LYS A 145 -4.53 -5.42 19.46
CA LYS A 145 -5.39 -4.30 19.88
C LYS A 145 -6.16 -3.68 18.72
N MET A 146 -5.83 -4.02 17.48
CA MET A 146 -6.60 -3.59 16.32
C MET A 146 -7.95 -4.32 16.28
N PRO A 147 -9.00 -3.68 15.72
CA PRO A 147 -10.24 -4.37 15.40
C PRO A 147 -9.98 -5.65 14.58
N GLN A 148 -10.63 -6.76 14.96
CA GLN A 148 -10.43 -8.08 14.36
C GLN A 148 -10.58 -8.09 12.83
N TYR A 149 -11.44 -7.22 12.28
CA TYR A 149 -11.58 -7.08 10.82
C TYR A 149 -10.31 -6.48 10.18
N LEU A 150 -9.68 -5.45 10.76
CA LEU A 150 -8.44 -4.88 10.23
C LEU A 150 -7.27 -5.86 10.35
N TYR A 151 -7.23 -6.63 11.45
CA TYR A 151 -6.25 -7.69 11.64
C TYR A 151 -6.29 -8.69 10.48
N ALA A 152 -7.46 -9.23 10.16
CA ALA A 152 -7.63 -10.23 9.11
C ALA A 152 -7.25 -9.70 7.71
N TYR A 153 -7.55 -8.43 7.41
CA TYR A 153 -7.33 -7.83 6.09
C TYR A 153 -5.93 -7.27 5.84
N PHE A 154 -5.15 -6.98 6.88
CA PHE A 154 -3.83 -6.32 6.73
C PHE A 154 -2.69 -7.01 7.48
N SER A 155 -2.97 -7.65 8.61
CA SER A 155 -1.92 -8.08 9.55
C SER A 155 -1.46 -9.52 9.33
N THR A 156 -2.19 -10.32 8.57
CA THR A 156 -1.78 -11.70 8.28
C THR A 156 -0.71 -11.75 7.19
N LYS A 157 0.14 -12.79 7.21
CA LYS A 157 1.15 -13.03 6.16
C LYS A 157 0.50 -13.24 4.78
N GLU A 158 -0.68 -13.87 4.77
CA GLU A 158 -1.47 -14.06 3.56
C GLU A 158 -1.99 -12.72 3.03
N ALA A 159 -2.52 -11.86 3.91
CA ALA A 159 -2.95 -10.51 3.53
C ALA A 159 -1.79 -9.72 2.92
N LEU A 160 -0.60 -9.76 3.50
CA LEU A 160 0.59 -9.11 2.93
C LEU A 160 0.87 -9.60 1.51
N PHE A 161 0.84 -10.92 1.29
CA PHE A 161 1.05 -11.48 -0.04
C PHE A 161 0.01 -10.98 -1.05
N TYR A 162 -1.27 -10.99 -0.69
CA TYR A 162 -2.33 -10.48 -1.56
C TYR A 162 -2.16 -8.99 -1.86
N TRP A 163 -1.80 -8.17 -0.87
CA TRP A 163 -1.54 -6.74 -1.06
C TRP A 163 -0.30 -6.46 -1.91
N ILE A 164 0.69 -7.34 -1.91
CA ILE A 164 1.87 -7.26 -2.80
C ILE A 164 1.49 -7.60 -4.24
N VAL A 165 0.64 -8.63 -4.45
CA VAL A 165 0.27 -9.11 -5.78
C VAL A 165 -0.82 -8.26 -6.43
N PHE A 166 -1.78 -7.77 -5.64
CA PHE A 166 -2.95 -7.01 -6.09
C PHE A 166 -2.60 -5.81 -7.01
N PRO A 167 -1.65 -4.91 -6.64
CA PRO A 167 -1.24 -3.82 -7.52
C PRO A 167 -0.72 -4.31 -8.88
N ILE A 168 0.05 -5.41 -8.91
CA ILE A 168 0.62 -5.98 -10.15
C ILE A 168 -0.50 -6.43 -11.08
N VAL A 169 -1.47 -7.17 -10.53
CA VAL A 169 -2.63 -7.68 -11.26
C VAL A 169 -3.43 -6.51 -11.85
N ILE A 170 -3.71 -5.48 -11.04
CA ILE A 170 -4.39 -4.25 -11.50
C ILE A 170 -3.67 -3.62 -12.69
N LEU A 171 -2.34 -3.50 -12.64
CA LEU A 171 -1.56 -2.89 -13.73
C LEU A 171 -1.69 -3.67 -15.04
N ILE A 172 -1.75 -5.00 -14.98
CA ILE A 172 -1.96 -5.86 -16.16
C ILE A 172 -3.33 -5.58 -16.79
N PHE A 173 -4.39 -5.51 -15.98
CA PHE A 173 -5.75 -5.24 -16.47
C PHE A 173 -5.91 -3.81 -17.01
N LEU A 174 -5.34 -2.81 -16.33
CA LEU A 174 -5.38 -1.41 -16.76
C LEU A 174 -4.66 -1.18 -18.10
N LYS A 175 -3.60 -1.95 -18.41
CA LYS A 175 -2.91 -1.89 -19.70
C LYS A 175 -3.77 -2.42 -20.86
N LYS A 176 -4.63 -3.41 -20.59
CA LYS A 176 -5.42 -4.11 -21.62
C LYS A 176 -6.63 -3.29 -22.08
N GLY A 177 -7.23 -2.48 -21.21
CA GLY A 177 -8.42 -1.68 -21.49
C GLY A 177 -8.25 -0.55 -22.52
N LYS A 178 -7.02 -0.09 -22.80
CA LYS A 178 -6.76 0.98 -23.79
C LYS A 178 -6.65 0.50 -25.24
N ARG A 179 -6.71 -0.81 -25.52
CA ARG A 179 -6.45 -1.37 -26.87
C ARG A 179 -7.70 -1.64 -27.71
N LYS A 180 -8.91 -1.24 -27.28
CA LYS A 180 -10.19 -1.63 -27.94
C LYS A 180 -10.93 -0.53 -28.71
N ASN A 181 -10.39 0.69 -28.87
CA ASN A 181 -11.05 1.77 -29.64
C ASN A 181 -10.16 2.30 -30.78
N SER A 182 -9.65 1.42 -31.64
CA SER A 182 -9.00 1.82 -32.88
C SER A 182 -9.27 0.80 -33.99
N THR A 183 -10.54 0.51 -34.21
CA THR A 183 -11.13 -0.08 -35.42
C THR A 183 -12.64 0.00 -35.23
N ASP A 184 -13.23 1.07 -35.75
CA ASP A 184 -14.41 1.05 -36.64
C ASP A 184 -14.79 2.51 -36.96
#